data_AF-A0A9W9Z903-F1
#
_entry.id   AF-A0A9W9Z903-F1
#
_cell.length_a   1.000
_cell.length_b   1.000
_cell.length_c   1.000
_cell.angle_alpha   90.00
_cell.angle_beta   90.00
_cell.angle_gamma   90.00
#
_symmetry.space_group_name_H-M   'P 1'
#
loop_
_entity.id
_entity.type
_entity.pdbx_description
1 polymer ?
#
loop_
_entity_poly.entity_id
_entity_poly.type
_entity_poly.pdbx_seq_one_letter_code
_entity_poly.pdbx_strand_id
1 'polypeptide(L)'
;MKTKLPRGPTEVPMKPAFSDYKITYALECLLSRGYKISDRISRRFYDLLRKATDRYQSLLDDKLVSPENVSSALYRLVNFVENNRFCPLEYYLESQLYGDRKHLTTFEFEVPKHYVYIPRLIITPTQNYLLPAELVAENRVIREFGHKQATRIAFRDEDFSKLASTYPEGLRHVLDERVVNLLTNNIEIAGRSFEFLACSNSQLRDHGAWLYDTDGEYRAADIRGSLGELNEIRCVATYVSRMGQCFSSTKEAVTVSIEVGCEVKRIPDVEITYNNVYFKCCDNWRSGKYTFSDGVGKISRALAETVADSLDLDPTPSAYQIRFGGCKGMLAIDPRLPRGEDQEILQYRKSMKKFASPHSALEICEATKP
;
A
#
# COMPACT_ATOMS: atom_id res chain seq x y z
N MET A 1 39.46 -9.57 -33.69
CA MET A 1 38.00 -9.52 -33.47
C MET A 1 37.49 -8.24 -34.12
N LYS A 2 36.70 -8.32 -35.20
CA LYS A 2 35.98 -7.14 -35.72
C LYS A 2 34.73 -6.95 -34.86
N THR A 3 34.75 -5.97 -33.96
CA THR A 3 33.55 -5.55 -33.25
C THR A 3 32.57 -4.94 -34.26
N LYS A 4 31.29 -5.31 -34.18
CA LYS A 4 30.25 -4.67 -34.99
C LYS A 4 30.24 -3.17 -34.66
N LEU A 5 30.01 -2.34 -35.68
CA LEU A 5 29.83 -0.90 -35.49
C LEU A 5 28.70 -0.65 -34.48
N PRO A 6 28.82 0.38 -33.61
CA PRO A 6 27.73 0.81 -32.74
C PRO A 6 26.47 1.07 -33.57
N ARG A 7 25.30 0.74 -33.02
CA ARG A 7 24.02 0.93 -33.73
C ARG A 7 23.85 2.40 -34.10
N GLY A 8 23.50 2.68 -35.35
CA GLY A 8 23.17 4.04 -35.78
C GLY A 8 21.89 4.57 -35.11
N PRO A 9 21.63 5.89 -35.11
CA PRO A 9 20.41 6.47 -34.53
C PRO A 9 19.11 5.89 -35.10
N THR A 10 19.11 5.50 -36.38
CA THR A 10 18.00 4.83 -37.07
C THR A 10 17.85 3.34 -36.76
N GLU A 11 18.84 2.74 -36.11
CA GLU A 11 18.87 1.32 -35.70
C GLU A 11 18.47 1.12 -34.22
N VAL A 12 18.28 2.21 -33.47
CA VAL A 12 17.72 2.16 -32.11
C VAL A 12 16.23 1.82 -32.21
N PRO A 13 15.76 0.71 -31.61
CA PRO A 13 14.36 0.35 -31.66
C PRO A 13 13.49 1.42 -30.99
N MET A 14 12.49 1.94 -31.71
CA MET A 14 11.56 2.91 -31.15
C MET A 14 10.52 2.20 -30.29
N LYS A 15 10.47 2.58 -29.01
CA LYS A 15 9.49 2.05 -28.04
C LYS A 15 8.07 2.36 -28.52
N PRO A 16 7.16 1.37 -28.55
CA PRO A 16 5.76 1.59 -28.88
C PRO A 16 5.03 2.35 -27.76
N ALA A 17 4.09 3.20 -28.15
CA ALA A 17 3.09 3.76 -27.25
C ALA A 17 1.86 2.84 -27.26
N PHE A 18 1.36 2.47 -26.09
CA PHE A 18 0.15 1.66 -25.96
C PHE A 18 -0.94 2.49 -25.27
N SER A 19 -2.19 2.26 -25.67
CA SER A 19 -3.35 2.85 -25.00
C SER A 19 -3.67 2.19 -23.65
N ASP A 20 -3.29 0.92 -23.48
CA ASP A 20 -3.52 0.18 -22.24
C ASP A 20 -2.38 0.41 -21.23
N TYR A 21 -2.70 1.03 -20.11
CA TYR A 21 -1.75 1.29 -19.04
C TYR A 21 -1.10 0.03 -18.47
N LYS A 22 -1.82 -1.11 -18.37
CA LYS A 22 -1.25 -2.34 -17.82
C LYS A 22 -0.11 -2.87 -18.70
N ILE A 23 -0.27 -2.77 -20.02
CA ILE A 23 0.76 -3.18 -20.97
C ILE A 23 1.95 -2.22 -20.91
N THR A 24 1.69 -0.91 -20.91
CA THR A 24 2.74 0.10 -20.77
C THR A 24 3.53 -0.12 -19.48
N TYR A 25 2.84 -0.28 -18.34
CA TYR A 25 3.48 -0.53 -17.05
C TYR A 25 4.29 -1.83 -17.05
N ALA A 26 3.75 -2.93 -17.58
CA ALA A 26 4.47 -4.20 -17.67
C ALA A 26 5.74 -4.11 -18.54
N LEU A 27 5.71 -3.33 -19.63
CA LEU A 27 6.89 -3.04 -20.42
C LEU A 27 7.89 -2.17 -19.65
N GLU A 28 7.43 -1.16 -18.92
CA GLU A 28 8.31 -0.32 -18.09
C GLU A 28 8.97 -1.10 -16.96
N CYS A 29 8.28 -2.09 -16.37
CA CYS A 29 8.93 -3.05 -15.48
C CYS A 29 10.11 -3.72 -16.18
N LEU A 30 9.92 -4.28 -17.37
CA LEU A 30 11.01 -4.94 -18.09
C LEU A 30 12.17 -3.97 -18.40
N LEU A 31 11.86 -2.75 -18.84
CA LEU A 31 12.85 -1.73 -19.17
C LEU A 31 13.60 -1.18 -17.95
N SER A 32 12.98 -1.17 -16.77
CA SER A 32 13.60 -0.67 -15.54
C SER A 32 14.78 -1.52 -15.05
N ARG A 33 15.04 -2.68 -15.68
CA ARG A 33 16.26 -3.50 -15.43
C ARG A 33 17.51 -2.90 -16.08
N GLY A 34 17.39 -1.73 -16.72
CA GLY A 34 18.48 -0.95 -17.29
C GLY A 34 19.15 -1.62 -18.48
N TYR A 35 20.44 -1.36 -18.67
CA TYR A 35 21.26 -1.86 -19.78
C TYR A 35 21.26 -3.39 -19.94
N LYS A 36 20.96 -4.13 -18.86
CA LYS A 36 20.78 -5.60 -18.92
C LYS A 36 19.69 -6.02 -19.90
N ILE A 37 18.73 -5.13 -20.18
CA ILE A 37 17.60 -5.36 -21.07
C ILE A 37 17.54 -4.33 -22.20
N SER A 38 17.66 -3.03 -21.91
CA SER A 38 17.46 -1.97 -22.91
C SER A 38 18.33 -2.14 -24.15
N ASP A 39 19.58 -2.58 -23.98
CA ASP A 39 20.56 -2.71 -25.06
C ASP A 39 20.32 -3.94 -25.94
N ARG A 40 19.54 -4.90 -25.42
CA ARG A 40 19.22 -6.18 -26.07
C ARG A 40 17.89 -6.17 -26.76
N ILE A 41 17.02 -5.21 -26.45
CA ILE A 41 15.78 -5.04 -27.18
C ILE A 41 16.10 -4.79 -28.65
N SER A 42 15.41 -5.52 -29.52
CA SER A 42 15.49 -5.37 -30.96
C SER A 42 14.20 -4.75 -31.51
N ARG A 43 14.25 -4.34 -32.78
CA ARG A 43 13.06 -3.89 -33.51
C ARG A 43 11.98 -4.96 -33.53
N ARG A 44 12.38 -6.22 -33.77
CA ARG A 44 11.51 -7.40 -33.76
C ARG A 44 10.77 -7.56 -32.43
N PHE A 45 11.42 -7.31 -31.30
CA PHE A 45 10.77 -7.37 -29.98
C PHE A 45 9.57 -6.40 -29.91
N TYR A 46 9.78 -5.14 -30.32
CA TYR A 46 8.69 -4.15 -30.32
C TYR A 46 7.63 -4.42 -31.39
N ASP A 47 8.03 -4.96 -32.55
CA ASP A 47 7.07 -5.32 -33.59
C ASP A 47 6.17 -6.49 -33.16
N LEU A 48 6.69 -7.45 -32.38
CA LEU A 48 5.89 -8.50 -31.74
C LEU A 48 4.85 -7.92 -30.77
N LEU A 49 5.23 -6.94 -29.95
CA LEU A 49 4.30 -6.27 -29.03
C LEU A 49 3.25 -5.43 -29.78
N ARG A 50 3.65 -4.69 -30.83
CA ARG A 50 2.70 -3.96 -31.68
C ARG A 50 1.69 -4.92 -32.29
N LYS A 51 2.16 -6.02 -32.88
CA LYS A 51 1.29 -7.04 -33.45
C LYS A 51 0.32 -7.61 -32.41
N ALA A 52 0.81 -7.98 -31.23
CA ALA A 52 -0.03 -8.55 -30.16
C ALA A 52 -1.06 -7.57 -29.58
N THR A 53 -0.83 -6.26 -29.70
CA THR A 53 -1.73 -5.21 -29.19
C THR A 53 -2.64 -4.63 -30.27
N ASP A 54 -2.32 -4.83 -31.55
CA ASP A 54 -3.17 -4.47 -32.68
C ASP A 54 -4.33 -5.46 -32.81
N ARG A 55 -5.48 -5.10 -32.23
CA ARG A 55 -6.69 -5.92 -32.27
C ARG A 55 -7.20 -6.15 -33.69
N TYR A 56 -7.13 -5.14 -34.55
CA TYR A 56 -7.68 -5.24 -35.91
C TYR A 56 -6.87 -6.25 -36.73
N GLN A 57 -5.54 -6.12 -36.73
CA GLN A 57 -4.67 -7.04 -37.44
C GLN A 57 -4.68 -8.45 -36.82
N SER A 58 -4.77 -8.55 -35.50
CA SER A 58 -4.80 -9.86 -34.81
C SER A 58 -6.11 -10.62 -35.03
N LEU A 59 -7.24 -9.92 -35.22
CA LEU A 59 -8.52 -10.52 -35.61
C LEU A 59 -8.45 -11.10 -37.02
N LEU A 60 -7.79 -10.42 -37.96
CA LEU A 60 -7.61 -10.91 -39.33
C LEU A 60 -6.70 -12.15 -39.39
N ASP A 61 -5.72 -12.23 -38.49
CA ASP A 61 -4.74 -13.31 -38.43
C ASP A 61 -5.19 -14.52 -37.55
N ASP A 62 -6.40 -14.48 -36.98
CA ASP A 62 -6.92 -15.44 -35.97
C ASP A 62 -5.95 -15.69 -34.80
N LYS A 63 -5.26 -14.62 -34.36
CA LYS A 63 -4.22 -14.65 -33.33
C LYS A 63 -4.47 -13.60 -32.23
N LEU A 64 -5.73 -13.34 -31.92
CA LEU A 64 -6.10 -12.34 -30.93
C LEU A 64 -5.54 -12.67 -29.53
N VAL A 65 -4.74 -11.76 -28.99
CA VAL A 65 -4.22 -11.85 -27.62
C VAL A 65 -4.90 -10.79 -26.74
N SER A 66 -5.41 -11.18 -25.57
CA SER A 66 -5.98 -10.22 -24.62
C SER A 66 -4.90 -9.32 -23.99
N PRO A 67 -5.20 -8.06 -23.65
CA PRO A 67 -4.26 -7.18 -22.93
C PRO A 67 -3.70 -7.79 -21.64
N GLU A 68 -4.52 -8.56 -20.93
CA GLU A 68 -4.13 -9.32 -19.74
C GLU A 68 -3.04 -10.36 -20.06
N ASN A 69 -3.18 -11.09 -21.16
CA ASN A 69 -2.20 -12.07 -21.60
C ASN A 69 -0.90 -11.40 -22.04
N VAL A 70 -0.95 -10.25 -22.72
CA VAL A 70 0.25 -9.48 -23.09
C VAL A 70 0.99 -9.00 -21.84
N SER A 71 0.26 -8.43 -20.88
CA SER A 71 0.82 -7.95 -19.62
C SER A 71 1.43 -9.10 -18.81
N SER A 72 0.73 -10.25 -18.72
CA SER A 72 1.24 -11.45 -18.05
C SER A 72 2.49 -12.00 -18.72
N ALA A 73 2.55 -12.04 -20.06
CA ALA A 73 3.74 -12.46 -20.81
C ALA A 73 4.95 -11.57 -20.50
N LEU A 74 4.76 -10.25 -20.42
CA LEU A 74 5.81 -9.31 -20.03
C LEU A 74 6.28 -9.52 -18.58
N TYR A 75 5.36 -9.71 -17.63
CA TYR A 75 5.74 -10.00 -16.24
C TYR A 75 6.47 -11.35 -16.09
N ARG A 76 6.09 -12.37 -16.85
CA ARG A 76 6.82 -13.64 -16.89
C ARG A 76 8.22 -13.44 -17.45
N LEU A 77 8.35 -12.64 -18.51
CA LEU A 77 9.66 -12.30 -19.07
C LEU A 77 10.52 -11.54 -18.06
N VAL A 78 9.96 -10.61 -17.29
CA VAL A 78 10.64 -9.93 -16.17
C VAL A 78 11.24 -10.95 -15.19
N ASN A 79 10.44 -11.88 -14.69
CA ASN A 79 10.91 -12.92 -13.78
C ASN A 79 11.97 -13.83 -14.43
N PHE A 80 11.82 -14.11 -15.73
CA PHE A 80 12.76 -14.94 -16.47
C PHE A 80 14.12 -14.26 -16.63
N VAL A 81 14.17 -12.98 -16.98
CA VAL A 81 15.43 -12.25 -17.20
C VAL A 81 16.19 -11.96 -15.92
N GLU A 82 15.52 -11.85 -14.78
CA GLU A 82 16.15 -11.72 -13.47
C GLU A 82 17.00 -12.96 -13.13
N ASN A 83 16.55 -14.15 -13.56
CA ASN A 83 17.23 -15.42 -13.33
C ASN A 83 18.15 -15.84 -14.49
N ASN A 84 17.90 -15.36 -15.72
CA ASN A 84 18.61 -15.80 -16.92
C ASN A 84 19.16 -14.63 -17.75
N ARG A 85 20.43 -14.29 -17.52
CA ARG A 85 21.10 -13.18 -18.22
C ARG A 85 21.20 -13.37 -19.74
N PHE A 86 21.18 -14.59 -20.25
CA PHE A 86 21.27 -14.91 -21.69
C PHE A 86 19.92 -15.26 -22.35
N CYS A 87 18.81 -14.66 -21.89
CA CYS A 87 17.48 -14.85 -22.50
C CYS A 87 17.36 -14.32 -23.94
N PRO A 88 16.93 -15.13 -24.94
CA PRO A 88 16.49 -14.59 -26.23
C PRO A 88 15.11 -13.93 -26.06
N LEU A 89 15.10 -12.60 -25.83
CA LEU A 89 13.91 -11.83 -25.43
C LEU A 89 12.74 -12.02 -26.41
N GLU A 90 13.02 -11.94 -27.70
CA GLU A 90 12.02 -12.05 -28.78
C GLU A 90 11.39 -13.44 -28.79
N TYR A 91 12.22 -14.48 -28.72
CA TYR A 91 11.78 -15.86 -28.76
C TYR A 91 10.93 -16.21 -27.53
N TYR A 92 11.36 -15.77 -26.34
CA TYR A 92 10.61 -15.99 -25.12
C TYR A 92 9.27 -15.26 -25.17
N LEU A 93 9.25 -13.99 -25.57
CA LEU A 93 8.01 -13.22 -25.69
C LEU A 93 7.05 -13.86 -26.70
N GLU A 94 7.53 -14.21 -27.90
CA GLU A 94 6.75 -14.87 -28.95
C GLU A 94 6.16 -16.20 -28.45
N SER A 95 6.95 -17.00 -27.72
CA SER A 95 6.49 -18.24 -27.10
C SER A 95 5.43 -18.02 -26.01
N GLN A 96 5.52 -16.96 -25.20
CA GLN A 96 4.51 -16.67 -24.19
C GLN A 96 3.20 -16.13 -24.79
N LEU A 97 3.28 -15.41 -25.91
CA LEU A 97 2.13 -14.82 -26.59
C LEU A 97 1.37 -15.82 -27.47
N TYR A 98 2.10 -16.65 -28.22
CA TYR A 98 1.52 -17.49 -29.29
C TYR A 98 1.86 -18.98 -29.18
N GLY A 99 2.66 -19.39 -28.19
CA GLY A 99 3.02 -20.80 -28.02
C GLY A 99 1.89 -21.65 -27.43
N ASP A 100 1.88 -22.93 -27.76
CA ASP A 100 0.95 -23.91 -27.18
C ASP A 100 1.16 -23.99 -25.66
N ARG A 101 0.19 -23.45 -24.92
CA ARG A 101 0.15 -23.55 -23.47
C ARG A 101 -0.13 -25.01 -23.10
N LYS A 102 0.92 -25.83 -22.95
CA LYS A 102 0.80 -27.09 -22.20
C LYS A 102 0.36 -26.75 -20.79
N HIS A 103 -0.94 -26.85 -20.52
CA HIS A 103 -1.62 -26.76 -19.22
C HIS A 103 -0.72 -26.35 -18.05
N LEU A 104 -0.26 -25.10 -18.05
CA LEU A 104 -0.13 -24.38 -16.79
C LEU A 104 -1.51 -23.79 -16.63
N THR A 105 -2.40 -24.59 -16.02
CA THR A 105 -3.51 -24.04 -15.28
C THR A 105 -2.89 -22.99 -14.39
N THR A 106 -2.96 -21.72 -14.81
CA THR A 106 -2.94 -20.64 -13.86
C THR A 106 -4.08 -21.03 -12.94
N PHE A 107 -3.76 -21.61 -11.80
CA PHE A 107 -4.63 -21.49 -10.66
C PHE A 107 -4.76 -19.98 -10.54
N GLU A 108 -5.83 -19.44 -11.12
CA GLU A 108 -6.31 -18.11 -10.80
C GLU A 108 -6.68 -18.26 -9.34
N PHE A 109 -5.67 -18.13 -8.47
CA PHE A 109 -5.91 -18.06 -7.05
C PHE A 109 -6.84 -16.88 -6.90
N GLU A 110 -8.07 -17.16 -6.48
CA GLU A 110 -9.01 -16.11 -6.15
C GLU A 110 -8.31 -15.17 -5.19
N VAL A 111 -8.23 -13.91 -5.59
CA VAL A 111 -7.61 -12.88 -4.78
C VAL A 111 -8.40 -12.82 -3.47
N PRO A 112 -7.76 -13.05 -2.31
CA PRO A 112 -8.46 -13.01 -1.04
C PRO A 112 -9.21 -11.69 -0.87
N LYS A 113 -10.35 -11.72 -0.19
CA LYS A 113 -11.14 -10.53 0.10
C LYS A 113 -10.25 -9.46 0.75
N HIS A 114 -10.40 -8.20 0.33
CA HIS A 114 -9.59 -7.05 0.79
C HIS A 114 -8.10 -7.08 0.42
N TYR A 115 -7.69 -7.95 -0.51
CA TYR A 115 -6.37 -7.87 -1.13
C TYR A 115 -6.50 -7.38 -2.56
N VAL A 116 -5.52 -6.60 -3.02
CA VAL A 116 -5.47 -6.07 -4.38
C VAL A 116 -4.05 -6.03 -4.88
N TYR A 117 -3.88 -6.12 -6.20
CA TYR A 117 -2.59 -5.96 -6.84
C TYR A 117 -2.25 -4.48 -7.01
N ILE A 118 -1.17 -4.03 -6.38
CA ILE A 118 -0.71 -2.64 -6.44
C ILE A 118 0.66 -2.54 -7.09
N PRO A 119 0.83 -1.69 -8.11
CA PRO A 119 2.13 -1.29 -8.67
C PRO A 119 3.11 -0.83 -7.59
N ARG A 120 4.40 -1.15 -7.75
CA ARG A 120 5.44 -0.72 -6.83
C ARG A 120 6.66 -0.19 -7.55
N LEU A 121 7.03 1.03 -7.22
CA LEU A 121 8.24 1.70 -7.65
C LEU A 121 9.28 1.67 -6.52
N ILE A 122 10.48 1.19 -6.82
CA ILE A 122 11.64 1.27 -5.94
C ILE A 122 12.57 2.34 -6.50
N ILE A 123 12.92 3.32 -5.69
CA ILE A 123 13.90 4.34 -6.02
C ILE A 123 15.21 3.97 -5.31
N THR A 124 16.26 3.83 -6.09
CA THR A 124 17.64 3.76 -5.60
C THR A 124 18.36 5.09 -5.89
N PRO A 125 19.56 5.32 -5.32
CA PRO A 125 20.35 6.50 -5.62
C PRO A 125 20.51 6.75 -7.13
N THR A 126 20.68 5.70 -7.93
CA THR A 126 20.97 5.81 -9.36
C THR A 126 19.86 5.34 -10.30
N GLN A 127 18.84 4.61 -9.81
CA GLN A 127 17.85 3.97 -10.67
C GLN A 127 16.41 4.10 -10.13
N ASN A 128 15.46 3.98 -11.07
CA ASN A 128 14.04 3.79 -10.82
C ASN A 128 13.70 2.36 -11.24
N TYR A 129 13.26 1.52 -10.31
CA TYR A 129 13.00 0.11 -10.52
C TYR A 129 11.52 -0.21 -10.30
N LEU A 130 10.82 -0.61 -11.36
CA LEU A 130 9.39 -0.92 -11.30
C LEU A 130 9.15 -2.41 -11.10
N LEU A 131 8.44 -2.79 -10.05
CA LEU A 131 8.06 -4.18 -9.83
C LEU A 131 6.69 -4.47 -10.46
N PRO A 132 6.47 -5.72 -10.92
CA PRO A 132 5.12 -6.21 -11.18
C PRO A 132 4.22 -5.93 -9.98
N ALA A 133 2.92 -5.69 -10.23
CA ALA A 133 1.99 -5.38 -9.16
C ALA A 133 2.00 -6.48 -8.09
N GLU A 134 2.19 -6.08 -6.84
CA GLU A 134 2.28 -6.99 -5.69
C GLU A 134 0.92 -7.11 -5.02
N LEU A 135 0.58 -8.31 -4.54
CA LEU A 135 -0.64 -8.51 -3.76
C LEU A 135 -0.48 -7.87 -2.37
N VAL A 136 -1.31 -6.88 -2.06
CA VAL A 136 -1.27 -6.15 -0.79
C VAL A 136 -2.66 -6.09 -0.16
N ALA A 137 -2.70 -6.11 1.17
CA ALA A 137 -3.92 -5.84 1.92
C ALA A 137 -4.33 -4.38 1.74
N GLU A 138 -5.59 -4.13 1.41
CA GLU A 138 -6.13 -2.79 1.30
C GLU A 138 -6.24 -2.13 2.67
N ASN A 139 -6.01 -0.83 2.72
CA ASN A 139 -6.41 0.02 3.83
C ASN A 139 -7.68 0.79 3.45
N ARG A 140 -8.36 1.39 4.43
CA ARG A 140 -9.64 2.08 4.19
C ARG A 140 -9.54 3.13 3.09
N VAL A 141 -8.48 3.95 3.10
CA VAL A 141 -8.31 5.01 2.12
C VAL A 141 -8.23 4.44 0.71
N ILE A 142 -7.47 3.36 0.50
CA ILE A 142 -7.34 2.73 -0.82
C ILE A 142 -8.65 2.05 -1.26
N ARG A 143 -9.43 1.49 -0.33
CA ARG A 143 -10.77 0.96 -0.64
C ARG A 143 -11.75 2.04 -1.07
N GLU A 144 -11.75 3.16 -0.35
CA GLU A 144 -12.68 4.28 -0.54
C GLU A 144 -12.38 5.06 -1.82
N PHE A 145 -11.11 5.36 -2.09
CA PHE A 145 -10.69 6.16 -3.24
C PHE A 145 -10.23 5.33 -4.44
N GLY A 146 -10.26 4.00 -4.35
CA GLY A 146 -9.94 3.11 -5.47
C GLY A 146 -8.46 2.73 -5.58
N HIS A 147 -8.22 1.42 -5.66
CA HIS A 147 -6.87 0.85 -5.76
C HIS A 147 -6.20 1.04 -7.13
N LYS A 148 -6.96 1.30 -8.20
CA LYS A 148 -6.41 1.43 -9.56
C LYS A 148 -5.56 2.69 -9.75
N GLN A 149 -5.81 3.70 -8.93
CA GLN A 149 -5.11 4.98 -8.90
C GLN A 149 -3.93 4.96 -7.91
N ALA A 150 -3.77 3.89 -7.13
CA ALA A 150 -2.79 3.81 -6.07
C ALA A 150 -1.52 3.08 -6.53
N THR A 151 -0.36 3.65 -6.19
CA THR A 151 0.96 3.04 -6.41
C THR A 151 1.78 3.12 -5.13
N ARG A 152 2.60 2.12 -4.86
CA ARG A 152 3.56 2.17 -3.74
C ARG A 152 4.92 2.63 -4.22
N ILE A 153 5.57 3.47 -3.42
CA ILE A 153 6.97 3.85 -3.59
C ILE A 153 7.80 3.37 -2.40
N ALA A 154 9.04 2.95 -2.63
CA ALA A 154 10.01 2.64 -1.59
C ALA A 154 11.41 3.14 -1.96
N PHE A 155 12.14 3.69 -1.00
CA PHE A 155 13.50 4.19 -1.16
C PHE A 155 14.48 3.17 -0.58
N ARG A 156 15.40 2.70 -1.42
CA ARG A 156 16.35 1.62 -1.14
C ARG A 156 17.75 1.99 -1.59
N ASP A 157 18.74 1.28 -1.08
CA ASP A 157 20.09 1.29 -1.65
C ASP A 157 20.14 0.40 -2.90
N GLU A 158 21.26 0.38 -3.62
CA GLU A 158 21.42 -0.36 -4.89
C GLU A 158 21.33 -1.89 -4.73
N ASP A 159 21.56 -2.40 -3.53
CA ASP A 159 21.37 -3.81 -3.16
C ASP A 159 19.94 -4.12 -2.68
N PHE A 160 19.02 -3.16 -2.84
CA PHE A 160 17.63 -3.18 -2.34
C PHE A 160 17.49 -3.20 -0.81
N SER A 161 18.57 -2.99 -0.06
CA SER A 161 18.51 -2.77 1.38
C SER A 161 18.00 -1.37 1.72
N LYS A 162 17.78 -1.07 3.00
CA LYS A 162 17.39 0.29 3.41
C LYS A 162 18.58 1.23 3.25
N LEU A 163 18.31 2.44 2.78
CA LEU A 163 19.30 3.52 2.73
C LEU A 163 20.04 3.62 4.07
N ALA A 164 21.36 3.40 4.03
CA ALA A 164 22.20 3.39 5.21
C ALA A 164 22.65 4.81 5.59
N SER A 165 22.74 5.09 6.89
CA SER A 165 23.23 6.37 7.42
C SER A 165 24.75 6.42 7.61
N THR A 166 25.49 5.46 7.04
CA THR A 166 26.94 5.30 7.25
C THR A 166 27.75 6.49 6.72
N TYR A 167 27.27 7.15 5.67
CA TYR A 167 27.91 8.33 5.06
C TYR A 167 26.92 9.51 5.00
N PRO A 168 26.84 10.34 6.06
CA PRO A 168 25.82 11.37 6.18
C PRO A 168 25.79 12.40 5.04
N GLU A 169 26.96 12.82 4.55
CA GLU A 169 27.05 13.84 3.49
C GLU A 169 26.54 13.31 2.14
N GLY A 170 26.94 12.10 1.76
CA GLY A 170 26.43 11.45 0.54
C GLY A 170 24.95 11.13 0.64
N LEU A 171 24.50 10.69 1.82
CA LEU A 171 23.08 10.42 2.08
C LEU A 171 22.24 11.69 1.93
N ARG A 172 22.72 12.85 2.40
CA ARG A 172 21.98 14.11 2.29
C ARG A 172 21.64 14.45 0.83
N HIS A 173 22.62 14.33 -0.07
CA HIS A 173 22.39 14.56 -1.50
C HIS A 173 21.36 13.59 -2.08
N VAL A 174 21.46 12.30 -1.73
CA VAL A 174 20.48 11.28 -2.14
C VAL A 174 19.10 11.59 -1.59
N LEU A 175 18.98 11.99 -0.33
CA LEU A 175 17.70 12.36 0.28
C LEU A 175 17.08 13.57 -0.42
N ASP A 176 17.88 14.61 -0.67
CA ASP A 176 17.38 15.83 -1.31
C ASP A 176 16.93 15.55 -2.76
N GLU A 177 17.76 14.89 -3.57
CA GLU A 177 17.46 14.65 -4.99
C GLU A 177 16.47 13.50 -5.24
N ARG A 178 16.59 12.40 -4.50
CA ARG A 178 15.87 11.15 -4.79
C ARG A 178 14.67 10.94 -3.89
N VAL A 179 14.58 11.60 -2.74
CA VAL A 179 13.44 11.49 -1.83
C VAL A 179 12.61 12.77 -1.84
N VAL A 180 13.19 13.89 -1.40
CA VAL A 180 12.46 15.16 -1.24
C VAL A 180 11.97 15.67 -2.59
N ASN A 181 12.86 15.77 -3.59
CA ASN A 181 12.49 16.30 -4.90
C ASN A 181 11.42 15.43 -5.60
N LEU A 182 11.55 14.09 -5.53
CA LEU A 182 10.55 13.19 -6.11
C LEU A 182 9.21 13.23 -5.39
N LEU A 183 9.19 13.32 -4.06
CA LEU A 183 7.92 13.38 -3.31
C LEU A 183 7.27 14.77 -3.33
N THR A 184 8.02 15.82 -3.65
CA THR A 184 7.51 17.20 -3.76
C THR A 184 6.88 17.45 -5.13
N ASN A 185 7.38 16.79 -6.18
CA ASN A 185 6.88 16.92 -7.53
C ASN A 185 6.03 15.70 -7.93
N ASN A 186 5.38 15.79 -9.09
CA ASN A 186 4.73 14.63 -9.67
C ASN A 186 5.78 13.63 -10.20
N ILE A 187 5.45 12.35 -10.09
CA ILE A 187 6.26 11.23 -10.55
C ILE A 187 5.56 10.57 -11.72
N GLU A 188 6.18 10.61 -12.89
CA GLU A 188 5.68 9.96 -14.10
C GLU A 188 6.00 8.46 -14.08
N ILE A 189 4.97 7.62 -14.17
CA ILE A 189 5.09 6.16 -14.22
C ILE A 189 4.22 5.66 -15.37
N ALA A 190 4.84 5.07 -16.39
CA ALA A 190 4.14 4.42 -17.50
C ALA A 190 3.06 5.30 -18.18
N GLY A 191 3.34 6.62 -18.30
CA GLY A 191 2.45 7.59 -18.93
C GLY A 191 1.36 8.15 -18.03
N ARG A 192 1.42 7.91 -16.72
CA ARG A 192 0.55 8.51 -15.72
C ARG A 192 1.35 9.31 -14.71
N SER A 193 0.74 10.38 -14.20
CA SER A 193 1.38 11.31 -13.27
C SER A 193 0.86 11.06 -11.85
N PHE A 194 1.77 10.75 -10.93
CA PHE A 194 1.44 10.40 -9.54
C PHE A 194 1.97 11.43 -8.56
N GLU A 195 1.20 11.76 -7.52
CA GLU A 195 1.63 12.65 -6.44
C GLU A 195 1.73 11.91 -5.10
N PHE A 196 2.54 12.41 -4.17
CA PHE A 196 2.63 11.84 -2.83
C PHE A 196 1.29 11.90 -2.12
N LEU A 197 0.82 10.75 -1.62
CA LEU A 197 -0.41 10.64 -0.86
C LEU A 197 -0.15 10.73 0.64
N ALA A 198 0.43 9.68 1.20
CA ALA A 198 0.73 9.53 2.62
C ALA A 198 1.59 8.27 2.85
N CYS A 199 2.02 8.05 4.08
CA CYS A 199 2.64 6.81 4.51
C CYS A 199 2.05 6.35 5.84
N SER A 200 1.87 5.04 6.01
CA SER A 200 1.63 4.45 7.32
C SER A 200 2.92 4.41 8.14
N ASN A 201 2.79 4.22 9.46
CA ASN A 201 3.97 4.12 10.35
C ASN A 201 4.90 2.94 9.97
N SER A 202 4.35 1.82 9.50
CA SER A 202 5.16 0.69 9.03
C SER A 202 5.88 1.02 7.73
N GLN A 203 5.18 1.64 6.77
CA GLN A 203 5.79 2.10 5.52
C GLN A 203 6.89 3.14 5.77
N LEU A 204 6.68 4.10 6.68
CA LEU A 204 7.70 5.09 7.02
C LEU A 204 8.99 4.42 7.55
N ARG A 205 8.87 3.46 8.47
CA ARG A 205 10.01 2.64 8.95
C ARG A 205 10.64 1.79 7.86
N ASP A 206 9.87 1.47 6.82
CA ASP A 206 10.32 0.74 5.66
C ASP A 206 10.69 1.68 4.49
N HIS A 207 10.85 2.98 4.73
CA HIS A 207 11.20 4.00 3.74
C HIS A 207 10.26 3.99 2.53
N GLY A 208 8.96 3.82 2.76
CA GLY A 208 7.96 3.75 1.71
C GLY A 208 6.78 4.68 1.93
N ALA A 209 6.02 4.89 0.87
CA ALA A 209 4.83 5.71 0.85
C ALA A 209 3.82 5.21 -0.19
N TRP A 210 2.62 5.77 -0.13
CA TRP A 210 1.61 5.71 -1.17
C TRP A 210 1.76 6.94 -2.08
N LEU A 211 1.63 6.69 -3.37
CA LEU A 211 1.41 7.67 -4.40
C LEU A 211 -0.01 7.49 -4.95
N TYR A 212 -0.58 8.56 -5.48
CA TYR A 212 -1.92 8.55 -6.06
C TYR A 212 -1.95 9.28 -7.40
N ASP A 213 -2.69 8.70 -8.35
CA ASP A 213 -2.83 9.16 -9.72
C ASP A 213 -3.55 10.52 -9.77
N THR A 214 -2.95 11.48 -10.46
CA THR A 214 -3.47 12.86 -10.55
C THR A 214 -4.61 12.99 -11.57
N ASP A 215 -4.75 12.05 -12.50
CA ASP A 215 -5.83 12.00 -13.48
C ASP A 215 -7.11 11.32 -12.92
N GLY A 216 -7.11 10.96 -11.64
CA GLY A 216 -8.26 10.41 -10.94
C GLY A 216 -9.35 11.44 -10.64
N GLU A 217 -10.47 10.96 -10.07
CA GLU A 217 -11.57 11.82 -9.60
C GLU A 217 -11.14 12.72 -8.44
N TYR A 218 -10.23 12.22 -7.59
CA TYR A 218 -9.74 12.90 -6.39
C TYR A 218 -8.24 13.13 -6.50
N ARG A 219 -7.76 14.27 -5.99
CA ARG A 219 -6.33 14.48 -5.76
C ARG A 219 -5.93 13.97 -4.39
N ALA A 220 -4.65 13.67 -4.20
CA ALA A 220 -4.11 13.31 -2.89
C ALA A 220 -4.34 14.39 -1.83
N ALA A 221 -4.40 15.66 -2.23
CA ALA A 221 -4.79 16.75 -1.32
C ALA A 221 -6.23 16.60 -0.79
N ASP A 222 -7.17 16.27 -1.68
CA ASP A 222 -8.59 16.05 -1.33
C ASP A 222 -8.72 14.85 -0.40
N ILE A 223 -8.01 13.76 -0.73
CA ILE A 223 -7.96 12.54 0.09
C ILE A 223 -7.38 12.84 1.47
N ARG A 224 -6.28 13.60 1.57
CA ARG A 224 -5.73 14.00 2.88
C ARG A 224 -6.72 14.85 3.68
N GLY A 225 -7.45 15.74 3.01
CA GLY A 225 -8.48 16.58 3.63
C GLY A 225 -9.67 15.79 4.18
N SER A 226 -10.00 14.64 3.59
CA SER A 226 -11.11 13.78 4.02
C SER A 226 -10.79 12.87 5.22
N LEU A 227 -9.51 12.73 5.60
CA LEU A 227 -9.09 11.81 6.67
C LEU A 227 -9.57 12.24 8.06
N GLY A 228 -9.74 13.54 8.27
CA GLY A 228 -10.12 14.15 9.54
C GLY A 228 -9.44 15.50 9.78
N GLU A 229 -9.76 16.11 10.93
CA GLU A 229 -9.23 17.40 11.36
C GLU A 229 -7.82 17.23 11.95
N LEU A 230 -6.80 17.32 11.08
CA LEU A 230 -5.38 17.23 11.47
C LEU A 230 -4.71 18.61 11.59
N ASN A 231 -5.39 19.68 11.22
CA ASN A 231 -4.85 21.04 11.09
C ASN A 231 -4.34 21.65 12.41
N GLU A 232 -4.84 21.18 13.56
CA GLU A 232 -4.39 21.63 14.87
C GLU A 232 -3.04 21.02 15.30
N ILE A 233 -2.59 19.95 14.63
CA ILE A 233 -1.36 19.23 15.00
C ILE A 233 -0.14 19.95 14.43
N ARG A 234 0.57 20.70 15.27
CA ARG A 234 1.77 21.47 14.88
C ARG A 234 3.04 20.64 14.77
N CYS A 235 3.15 19.53 15.50
CA CYS A 235 4.31 18.66 15.45
C CYS A 235 4.25 17.75 14.22
N VAL A 236 5.18 17.92 13.27
CA VAL A 236 5.24 17.15 12.01
C VAL A 236 5.25 15.63 12.26
N ALA A 237 6.07 15.16 13.21
CA ALA A 237 6.14 13.74 13.54
C ALA A 237 4.79 13.20 14.05
N THR A 238 4.08 14.00 14.84
CA THR A 238 2.73 13.64 15.32
C THR A 238 1.73 13.66 14.17
N TYR A 239 1.77 14.69 13.31
CA TYR A 239 0.90 14.84 12.16
C TYR A 239 1.01 13.63 11.22
N VAL A 240 2.23 13.27 10.80
CA VAL A 240 2.49 12.11 9.94
C VAL A 240 2.05 10.82 10.62
N SER A 241 2.31 10.66 11.91
CA SER A 241 1.88 9.46 12.67
C SER A 241 0.36 9.32 12.74
N ARG A 242 -0.38 10.42 12.88
CA ARG A 242 -1.86 10.44 12.89
C ARG A 242 -2.44 10.22 11.51
N MET A 243 -1.93 10.91 10.49
CA MET A 243 -2.32 10.68 9.10
C MET A 243 -2.09 9.20 8.70
N GLY A 244 -0.91 8.66 9.00
CA GLY A 244 -0.54 7.28 8.70
C GLY A 244 -1.37 6.22 9.42
N GLN A 245 -2.15 6.59 10.43
CA GLN A 245 -3.11 5.71 11.06
C GLN A 245 -4.31 5.43 10.13
N CYS A 246 -4.61 6.26 9.13
CA CYS A 246 -5.64 5.93 8.15
C CYS A 246 -5.15 4.93 7.09
N PHE A 247 -3.83 4.78 6.95
CA PHE A 247 -3.17 4.00 5.89
C PHE A 247 -2.60 2.66 6.36
N SER A 248 -2.76 2.28 7.64
CA SER A 248 -2.26 0.96 8.03
C SER A 248 -3.22 -0.12 7.54
N SER A 249 -2.66 -1.25 7.11
CA SER A 249 -3.42 -2.44 6.75
C SER A 249 -4.27 -2.89 7.94
N THR A 250 -5.58 -2.87 7.77
CA THR A 250 -6.55 -3.46 8.69
C THR A 250 -7.04 -4.74 8.01
N LYS A 251 -6.84 -5.90 8.65
CA LYS A 251 -7.07 -7.21 8.02
C LYS A 251 -8.49 -7.39 7.53
N GLU A 252 -9.42 -6.74 8.19
CA GLU A 252 -10.79 -6.54 7.78
C GLU A 252 -11.24 -5.27 8.47
N ALA A 253 -11.55 -4.24 7.69
CA ALA A 253 -12.51 -3.28 8.20
C ALA A 253 -13.84 -4.02 8.16
N VAL A 254 -14.19 -4.70 9.25
CA VAL A 254 -15.61 -4.86 9.56
C VAL A 254 -16.10 -3.46 9.73
N THR A 255 -16.52 -2.84 8.64
CA THR A 255 -17.24 -1.58 8.70
C THR A 255 -18.57 -1.96 9.30
N VAL A 256 -18.60 -2.16 10.63
CA VAL A 256 -19.84 -2.12 11.38
C VAL A 256 -20.24 -0.67 11.20
N SER A 257 -21.13 -0.44 10.24
CA SER A 257 -21.79 0.84 10.04
C SER A 257 -22.60 1.07 11.29
N ILE A 258 -21.97 1.69 12.28
CA ILE A 258 -22.55 1.96 13.60
C ILE A 258 -23.89 2.70 13.49
N GLU A 259 -24.11 3.38 12.37
CA GLU A 259 -25.30 4.16 12.02
C GLU A 259 -26.62 3.37 12.05
N VAL A 260 -26.62 2.04 12.08
CA VAL A 260 -27.83 1.23 12.26
C VAL A 260 -27.77 0.47 13.58
N GLY A 261 -28.29 1.08 14.65
CA GLY A 261 -28.63 0.37 15.89
C GLY A 261 -27.52 0.21 16.94
N CYS A 262 -26.27 0.60 16.66
CA CYS A 262 -25.18 0.50 17.63
C CYS A 262 -25.08 1.76 18.52
N GLU A 263 -24.99 1.56 19.83
CA GLU A 263 -24.87 2.65 20.80
C GLU A 263 -23.41 3.04 21.01
N VAL A 264 -23.00 4.21 20.49
CA VAL A 264 -21.65 4.74 20.74
C VAL A 264 -21.67 5.79 21.84
N LYS A 265 -20.87 5.58 22.88
CA LYS A 265 -20.73 6.53 24.00
C LYS A 265 -19.27 6.86 24.26
N ARG A 266 -19.00 8.15 24.50
CA ARG A 266 -17.73 8.57 25.07
C ARG A 266 -17.79 8.48 26.59
N ILE A 267 -16.85 7.79 27.20
CA ILE A 267 -16.73 7.66 28.67
C ILE A 267 -15.45 8.35 29.18
N PRO A 268 -15.41 8.82 30.44
CA PRO A 268 -14.21 9.44 31.02
C PRO A 268 -13.09 8.41 31.16
N ASP A 269 -11.84 8.85 31.27
CA ASP A 269 -10.73 7.95 31.61
C ASP A 269 -10.80 7.50 33.07
N VAL A 270 -10.31 6.30 33.39
CA VAL A 270 -10.13 5.82 34.76
C VAL A 270 -8.80 6.36 35.26
N GLU A 271 -8.87 7.32 36.18
CA GLU A 271 -7.71 8.10 36.59
C GLU A 271 -7.64 8.23 38.11
N ILE A 272 -6.42 8.29 38.65
CA ILE A 272 -6.17 8.69 40.04
C ILE A 272 -5.29 9.92 40.05
N THR A 273 -5.58 10.84 40.97
CA THR A 273 -4.67 11.94 41.31
C THR A 273 -3.85 11.50 42.52
N TYR A 274 -2.54 11.60 42.42
CA TYR A 274 -1.62 11.26 43.49
C TYR A 274 -0.79 12.48 43.85
N ASN A 275 -0.54 12.68 45.14
CA ASN A 275 0.21 13.83 45.64
C ASN A 275 1.34 13.33 46.53
N ASN A 276 2.56 13.79 46.26
CA ASN A 276 3.77 13.45 46.98
C ASN A 276 3.89 11.94 47.21
N VAL A 277 3.84 11.17 46.12
CA VAL A 277 4.14 9.73 46.14
C VAL A 277 5.60 9.53 45.78
N TYR A 278 6.30 8.71 46.57
CA TYR A 278 7.68 8.35 46.31
C TYR A 278 7.76 7.23 45.25
N PHE A 279 8.47 7.49 44.14
CA PHE A 279 8.70 6.54 43.06
C PHE A 279 10.11 5.96 43.16
N LYS A 280 10.22 4.75 43.71
CA LYS A 280 11.50 4.03 43.89
C LYS A 280 12.31 3.89 42.60
N CYS A 281 11.66 3.77 41.44
CA CYS A 281 12.33 3.61 40.15
C CYS A 281 13.20 4.81 39.73
N CYS A 282 12.97 5.99 40.29
CA CYS A 282 13.71 7.21 39.97
C CYS A 282 14.15 7.99 41.22
N ASP A 283 14.04 7.37 42.40
CA ASP A 283 14.37 7.95 43.71
C ASP A 283 13.80 9.37 43.90
N ASN A 284 12.54 9.57 43.52
CA ASN A 284 11.96 10.90 43.50
C ASN A 284 10.48 10.93 43.91
N TRP A 285 10.08 12.03 44.54
CA TRP A 285 8.70 12.32 44.92
C TRP A 285 7.97 13.01 43.78
N ARG A 286 6.78 12.53 43.43
CA ARG A 286 5.99 13.09 42.34
C ARG A 286 4.54 13.28 42.76
N SER A 287 3.93 14.31 42.18
CA SER A 287 2.50 14.55 42.21
C SER A 287 2.01 14.61 40.78
N GLY A 288 0.82 14.11 40.51
CA GLY A 288 0.28 14.11 39.17
C GLY A 288 -0.99 13.29 39.04
N LYS A 289 -1.35 13.04 37.79
CA LYS A 289 -2.51 12.24 37.40
C LYS A 289 -2.03 11.02 36.63
N TYR A 290 -2.48 9.85 37.04
CA TYR A 290 -2.20 8.60 36.33
C TYR A 290 -3.47 8.07 35.70
N THR A 291 -3.40 7.69 34.42
CA THR A 291 -4.53 7.13 33.66
C THR A 291 -4.36 5.61 33.54
N PHE A 292 -5.22 4.84 34.21
CA PHE A 292 -5.19 3.38 34.16
C PHE A 292 -5.78 2.80 32.87
N SER A 293 -6.69 3.54 32.24
CA SER A 293 -7.40 3.11 31.04
C SER A 293 -6.88 3.77 29.76
N ASP A 294 -5.61 4.19 29.72
CA ASP A 294 -5.06 4.93 28.59
C ASP A 294 -5.15 4.06 27.33
N GLY A 295 -5.96 4.52 26.37
CA GLY A 295 -6.15 3.82 25.11
C GLY A 295 -7.06 2.59 25.18
N VAL A 296 -7.81 2.35 26.27
CA VAL A 296 -8.68 1.17 26.41
C VAL A 296 -10.14 1.56 26.62
N GLY A 297 -10.99 1.23 25.65
CA GLY A 297 -12.45 1.34 25.72
C GLY A 297 -13.12 0.01 26.02
N LYS A 298 -14.45 -0.02 25.87
CA LYS A 298 -15.29 -1.19 26.13
C LYS A 298 -16.13 -1.53 24.90
N ILE A 299 -16.35 -2.81 24.69
CA ILE A 299 -17.24 -3.36 23.66
C ILE A 299 -18.25 -4.30 24.35
N SER A 300 -19.52 -4.24 23.95
CA SER A 300 -20.54 -5.22 24.36
C SER A 300 -20.22 -6.62 23.82
N ARG A 301 -20.73 -7.68 24.44
CA ARG A 301 -20.63 -9.03 23.87
C ARG A 301 -21.32 -9.11 22.50
N ALA A 302 -22.53 -8.55 22.37
CA ALA A 302 -23.26 -8.51 21.10
C ALA A 302 -22.41 -7.97 19.95
N LEU A 303 -21.86 -6.75 20.10
CA LEU A 303 -20.97 -6.16 19.08
C LEU A 303 -19.68 -6.98 18.87
N ALA A 304 -19.13 -7.61 19.91
CA ALA A 304 -17.94 -8.45 19.75
C ALA A 304 -18.23 -9.72 18.93
N GLU A 305 -19.41 -10.32 19.09
CA GLU A 305 -19.88 -11.45 18.29
C GLU A 305 -20.11 -11.04 16.84
N THR A 306 -20.78 -9.91 16.59
CA THR A 306 -20.93 -9.36 15.24
C THR A 306 -19.58 -9.13 14.55
N VAL A 307 -18.61 -8.58 15.29
CA VAL A 307 -17.25 -8.41 14.79
C VAL A 307 -16.59 -9.77 14.54
N ALA A 308 -16.69 -10.73 15.45
CA ALA A 308 -16.09 -12.05 15.27
C ALA A 308 -16.67 -12.79 14.05
N ASP A 309 -17.99 -12.79 13.87
CA ASP A 309 -18.68 -13.42 12.74
C ASP A 309 -18.23 -12.82 11.41
N SER A 310 -18.13 -11.49 11.34
CA SER A 310 -17.70 -10.80 10.12
C SER A 310 -16.21 -10.99 9.76
N LEU A 311 -15.41 -11.46 10.72
CA LEU A 311 -13.99 -11.79 10.58
C LEU A 311 -13.75 -13.31 10.49
N ASP A 312 -14.81 -14.12 10.47
CA ASP A 312 -14.76 -15.59 10.58
C ASP A 312 -13.87 -16.07 11.76
N LEU A 313 -14.00 -15.42 12.94
CA LEU A 313 -13.23 -15.75 14.14
C LEU A 313 -14.05 -16.59 15.13
N ASP A 314 -13.52 -17.75 15.49
CA ASP A 314 -14.05 -18.64 16.53
C ASP A 314 -12.90 -19.11 17.45
N PRO A 315 -12.98 -18.95 18.79
CA PRO A 315 -14.05 -18.29 19.55
C PRO A 315 -14.03 -16.76 19.45
N THR A 316 -15.14 -16.11 19.81
CA THR A 316 -15.24 -14.65 19.91
C THR A 316 -14.11 -14.05 20.77
N PRO A 317 -13.25 -13.20 20.18
CA PRO A 317 -12.16 -12.57 20.91
C PRO A 317 -12.64 -11.67 22.06
N SER A 318 -11.89 -11.69 23.16
CA SER A 318 -12.19 -10.87 24.35
C SER A 318 -11.72 -9.43 24.21
N ALA A 319 -10.74 -9.17 23.35
CA ALA A 319 -10.28 -7.82 23.07
C ALA A 319 -9.79 -7.64 21.62
N TYR A 320 -9.89 -6.40 21.16
CA TYR A 320 -9.59 -5.99 19.79
C TYR A 320 -8.72 -4.75 19.80
N GLN A 321 -7.68 -4.73 18.98
CA GLN A 321 -6.96 -3.50 18.62
C GLN A 321 -7.71 -2.83 17.48
N ILE A 322 -8.08 -1.56 17.68
CA ILE A 322 -9.02 -0.87 16.79
C ILE A 322 -8.55 0.49 16.28
N ARG A 323 -9.18 0.92 15.20
CA ARG A 323 -9.33 2.33 14.82
C ARG A 323 -10.80 2.67 14.63
N PHE A 324 -11.17 3.89 15.02
CA PHE A 324 -12.56 4.33 14.94
C PHE A 324 -12.63 5.86 14.85
N GLY A 325 -12.98 6.43 13.70
CA GLY A 325 -13.21 7.88 13.55
C GLY A 325 -12.09 8.85 13.96
N GLY A 326 -10.84 8.39 14.09
CA GLY A 326 -9.73 9.17 14.66
C GLY A 326 -9.28 8.71 16.05
N CYS A 327 -10.03 7.80 16.69
CA CYS A 327 -9.60 7.04 17.85
C CYS A 327 -8.67 5.88 17.46
N LYS A 328 -7.68 5.63 18.31
CA LYS A 328 -6.80 4.46 18.25
C LYS A 328 -6.66 3.87 19.66
N GLY A 329 -6.79 2.57 19.79
CA GLY A 329 -6.64 1.89 21.07
C GLY A 329 -7.10 0.45 21.04
N MET A 330 -7.54 -0.03 22.20
CA MET A 330 -8.12 -1.34 22.41
C MET A 330 -9.58 -1.22 22.81
N LEU A 331 -10.40 -2.20 22.44
CA LEU A 331 -11.70 -2.45 23.06
C LEU A 331 -11.65 -3.83 23.71
N ALA A 332 -12.13 -3.93 24.95
CA ALA A 332 -12.28 -5.20 25.65
C ALA A 332 -13.75 -5.44 26.02
N ILE A 333 -14.19 -6.69 25.95
CA ILE A 333 -15.54 -7.06 26.39
C ILE A 333 -15.69 -6.69 27.86
N ASP A 334 -16.70 -5.90 28.18
CA ASP A 334 -17.07 -5.61 29.57
C ASP A 334 -18.42 -6.26 29.89
N PRO A 335 -18.44 -7.41 30.61
CA PRO A 335 -19.67 -8.10 30.99
C PRO A 335 -20.63 -7.28 31.86
N ARG A 336 -20.18 -6.13 32.38
CA ARG A 336 -20.99 -5.23 33.22
C ARG A 336 -21.74 -4.19 32.40
N LEU A 337 -21.59 -4.18 31.06
CA LEU A 337 -22.36 -3.28 30.20
C LEU A 337 -23.85 -3.67 30.25
N PRO A 338 -24.74 -2.76 30.70
CA PRO A 338 -26.17 -3.05 30.73
C PRO A 338 -26.68 -3.37 29.32
N ARG A 339 -27.42 -4.48 29.19
CA ARG A 339 -27.89 -5.00 27.89
C ARG A 339 -26.77 -5.37 26.91
N GLY A 340 -25.51 -5.48 27.33
CA GLY A 340 -24.38 -5.78 26.45
C GLY A 340 -24.39 -7.17 25.82
N GLU A 341 -25.31 -8.04 26.24
CA GLU A 341 -25.56 -9.35 25.62
C GLU A 341 -26.52 -9.23 24.41
N ASP A 342 -27.45 -8.26 24.41
CA ASP A 342 -28.49 -8.11 23.36
C ASP A 342 -28.35 -6.83 22.52
N GLN A 343 -27.53 -5.87 22.98
CA GLN A 343 -27.39 -4.54 22.39
C GLN A 343 -25.92 -4.28 22.03
N GLU A 344 -25.69 -3.91 20.77
CA GLU A 344 -24.37 -3.45 20.33
C GLU A 344 -24.03 -2.10 20.99
N ILE A 345 -22.92 -2.07 21.72
CA ILE A 345 -22.44 -0.90 22.46
C ILE A 345 -20.93 -0.78 22.27
N LEU A 346 -20.47 0.42 21.90
CA LEU A 346 -19.06 0.80 21.87
C LEU A 346 -18.83 2.00 22.78
N GLN A 347 -17.99 1.84 23.81
CA GLN A 347 -17.58 2.93 24.68
C GLN A 347 -16.11 3.27 24.51
N TYR A 348 -15.80 4.48 24.03
CA TYR A 348 -14.42 4.94 23.86
C TYR A 348 -14.06 6.08 24.83
N ARG A 349 -12.77 6.25 25.10
CA ARG A 349 -12.26 7.22 26.08
C ARG A 349 -11.58 8.42 25.44
N LYS A 350 -11.39 9.49 26.23
CA LYS A 350 -10.69 10.70 25.77
C LYS A 350 -9.26 10.38 25.34
N SER A 351 -8.54 9.57 26.12
CA SER A 351 -7.18 9.10 25.80
C SER A 351 -7.07 8.39 24.44
N MET A 352 -8.14 7.77 23.94
CA MET A 352 -8.16 7.09 22.64
C MET A 352 -8.25 8.06 21.46
N LYS A 353 -8.93 9.20 21.61
CA LYS A 353 -9.18 10.17 20.52
C LYS A 353 -7.88 10.88 20.15
N LYS A 354 -7.40 10.70 18.91
CA LYS A 354 -6.13 11.28 18.44
C LYS A 354 -6.31 12.50 17.55
N PHE A 355 -7.44 12.58 16.85
CA PHE A 355 -7.94 13.74 16.11
C PHE A 355 -9.46 13.61 15.97
N ALA A 356 -10.14 14.68 15.55
CA ALA A 356 -11.56 14.61 15.22
C ALA A 356 -11.75 14.14 13.78
N SER A 357 -12.69 13.23 13.56
CA SER A 357 -13.06 12.83 12.21
C SER A 357 -14.53 12.46 12.15
N PRO A 358 -15.19 12.68 11.00
CA PRO A 358 -16.60 12.34 10.79
C PRO A 358 -16.82 10.84 10.57
N HIS A 359 -15.75 10.07 10.38
CA HIS A 359 -15.83 8.65 10.06
C HIS A 359 -16.38 7.84 11.25
N SER A 360 -17.38 7.00 10.99
CA SER A 360 -18.10 6.20 11.99
C SER A 360 -17.81 4.70 11.89
N ALA A 361 -16.88 4.29 11.02
CA ALA A 361 -16.49 2.89 10.85
C ALA A 361 -15.58 2.41 11.98
N LEU A 362 -15.91 1.27 12.58
CA LEU A 362 -14.97 0.50 13.43
C LEU A 362 -14.02 -0.29 12.52
N GLU A 363 -12.72 -0.22 12.74
CA GLU A 363 -11.73 -1.00 11.98
C GLU A 363 -10.93 -1.87 12.94
N ILE A 364 -10.84 -3.17 12.64
CA ILE A 364 -10.07 -4.12 13.47
C ILE A 364 -8.66 -4.27 12.87
N CYS A 365 -7.66 -3.97 13.69
CA CYS A 365 -6.25 -4.16 13.34
C CYS A 365 -5.80 -5.58 13.68
N GLU A 366 -6.16 -6.02 14.88
CA GLU A 366 -5.83 -7.34 15.42
C GLU A 366 -6.82 -7.71 16.54
N ALA A 367 -7.02 -8.99 16.76
CA ALA A 367 -7.86 -9.53 17.83
C ALA A 367 -7.04 -10.48 18.72
N THR A 368 -7.43 -10.62 19.99
CA THR A 368 -6.82 -11.60 20.90
C THR A 368 -6.99 -13.02 20.34
N LYS A 369 -5.94 -13.84 20.48
CA LYS A 369 -5.93 -15.24 20.04
C LYS A 369 -5.86 -16.18 21.26
N PRO A 370 -6.35 -17.43 21.13
CA PRO A 370 -6.23 -18.46 22.16
C PRO A 370 -4.80 -18.72 22.63
#